data_AF-A0A6P0NCE8-F1
#
_entry.id   AF-A0A6P0NCE8-F1
#
_cell.length_a   1.000
_cell.length_b   1.000
_cell.length_c   1.000
_cell.angle_alpha   90.00
_cell.angle_beta   90.00
_cell.angle_gamma   90.00
#
_symmetry.space_group_name_H-M   'P 1'
#
loop_
_entity.id
_entity.type
_entity.pdbx_description
1 polymer ?
#
loop_
_entity_poly.entity_id
_entity_poly.type
_entity_poly.pdbx_seq_one_letter_code
_entity_poly.pdbx_strand_id
1 'polypeptide(L)'
;VSTNWQDDYLTKLAEYEKSGIPEYWIVDYKALGGTRYIGSPKVPTVWIYELADNEYKEGKIFTGCESIESPTFPELKLTVDQLVKAGT
;
A
#
# COMPACT_ATOMS: atom_id res chain seq x y z
N VAL A 1 7.81 -10.13 11.99
CA VAL A 1 7.56 -9.03 11.04
C VAL A 1 8.75 -8.92 10.11
N SER A 2 8.54 -8.59 8.83
CA SER A 2 9.61 -8.50 7.84
C SER A 2 10.24 -7.11 7.83
N THR A 3 11.57 -7.03 7.65
CA THR A 3 12.31 -5.77 7.40
C THR A 3 12.63 -5.59 5.92
N ASN A 4 12.17 -6.48 5.03
CA ASN A 4 12.46 -6.48 3.60
C ASN A 4 11.57 -5.51 2.80
N TRP A 5 11.21 -4.37 3.38
CA TRP A 5 10.25 -3.43 2.79
C TRP A 5 10.69 -2.90 1.41
N GLN A 6 12.00 -2.83 1.14
CA GLN A 6 12.52 -2.38 -0.15
C GLN A 6 11.99 -3.24 -1.31
N ASP A 7 11.81 -4.53 -1.07
CA ASP A 7 11.31 -5.48 -2.06
C ASP A 7 9.86 -5.20 -2.44
N ASP A 8 9.01 -4.89 -1.45
CA ASP A 8 7.60 -4.59 -1.68
C ASP A 8 7.42 -3.26 -2.45
N TYR A 9 8.23 -2.25 -2.12
CA TYR A 9 8.19 -0.90 -2.73
C TYR A 9 8.97 -0.77 -4.06
N LEU A 10 9.73 -1.79 -4.48
CA LEU A 10 10.54 -1.75 -5.70
C LEU A 10 10.34 -2.99 -6.57
N THR A 11 10.86 -4.13 -6.13
CA THR A 11 10.92 -5.36 -6.93
C THR A 11 9.52 -5.86 -7.26
N LYS A 12 8.71 -6.10 -6.22
CA LYS A 12 7.36 -6.65 -6.40
C LYS A 12 6.43 -5.70 -7.12
N LEU A 13 6.58 -4.40 -6.88
CA LEU A 13 5.81 -3.38 -7.59
C LEU A 13 6.00 -3.54 -9.11
N ALA A 14 7.26 -3.58 -9.58
CA ALA A 14 7.56 -3.78 -11.00
C ALA A 14 7.14 -5.16 -11.53
N GLU A 15 7.33 -6.22 -10.73
CA GLU A 15 6.94 -7.57 -11.14
C GLU A 15 5.43 -7.75 -11.26
N TYR A 16 4.65 -7.16 -10.35
CA TYR A 16 3.19 -7.23 -10.38
C TYR A 16 2.58 -6.36 -11.48
N GLU A 17 3.18 -5.20 -11.77
CA GLU A 17 2.84 -4.40 -12.95
C GLU A 17 3.00 -5.23 -14.23
N LYS A 18 4.20 -5.81 -14.41
CA LYS A 18 4.51 -6.66 -15.57
C LYS A 18 3.61 -7.89 -15.67
N SER A 19 3.15 -8.40 -14.54
CA SER A 19 2.25 -9.56 -14.47
C SER A 19 0.78 -9.19 -14.71
N GLY A 20 0.46 -7.90 -14.86
CA GLY A 20 -0.89 -7.42 -15.11
C GLY A 20 -1.80 -7.53 -13.89
N ILE A 21 -1.26 -7.45 -12.67
CA ILE A 21 -2.08 -7.45 -11.46
C ILE A 21 -2.88 -6.13 -11.42
N PRO A 22 -4.22 -6.18 -11.34
CA PRO A 22 -5.05 -4.98 -11.51
C PRO A 22 -4.93 -4.01 -10.34
N GLU A 23 -4.65 -4.51 -9.14
CA GLU A 23 -4.55 -3.71 -7.92
C GLU A 23 -3.51 -4.32 -6.97
N TYR A 24 -2.61 -3.49 -6.46
CA TYR A 24 -1.55 -3.92 -5.54
C TYR A 24 -1.53 -3.08 -4.28
N TRP A 25 -1.62 -3.74 -3.13
CA TRP A 25 -1.63 -3.11 -1.81
C TRP A 25 -0.32 -3.38 -1.10
N ILE A 26 0.32 -2.32 -0.61
CA ILE A 26 1.44 -2.42 0.33
C ILE A 26 0.97 -1.92 1.69
N VAL A 27 0.90 -2.82 2.66
CA VAL A 27 0.45 -2.50 4.03
C VAL A 27 1.64 -2.43 4.98
N ASP A 28 2.14 -1.23 5.24
CA ASP A 28 3.26 -0.97 6.15
C ASP A 28 2.75 -0.56 7.54
N TYR A 29 2.11 -1.50 8.23
CA TYR A 29 1.46 -1.27 9.52
C TYR A 29 2.43 -0.96 10.68
N LYS A 30 3.72 -1.27 10.53
CA LYS A 30 4.77 -0.96 11.53
C LYS A 30 5.64 0.23 11.14
N ALA A 31 5.33 0.92 10.04
CA ALA A 31 6.06 2.08 9.57
C ALA A 31 7.57 1.82 9.37
N LEU A 32 7.94 0.67 8.79
CA LEU A 32 9.33 0.27 8.60
C LEU A 32 9.94 0.82 7.30
N GLY A 33 9.09 1.12 6.31
CA GLY A 33 9.43 1.64 5.01
C GLY A 33 10.34 2.86 5.04
N GLY A 34 11.09 3.07 3.97
CA GLY A 34 11.94 4.25 3.83
C GLY A 34 11.13 5.56 3.91
N THR A 35 11.69 6.60 4.50
CA THR A 35 11.06 7.92 4.65
C THR A 35 10.52 8.49 3.33
N ARG A 36 11.15 8.15 2.20
CA ARG A 36 10.67 8.54 0.85
C ARG A 36 9.29 7.97 0.49
N TYR A 37 8.85 6.88 1.14
CA TYR A 37 7.61 6.17 0.85
C TYR A 37 6.53 6.39 1.89
N ILE A 38 6.91 6.54 3.16
CA ILE A 38 5.95 6.65 4.28
C ILE A 38 6.04 7.98 5.03
N GLY A 39 6.87 8.90 4.54
CA GLY A 39 7.02 10.24 5.11
C GLY A 39 7.83 10.30 6.42
N SER A 40 7.86 11.50 7.01
CA SER A 40 8.43 11.80 8.32
C SER A 40 7.46 12.74 9.06
N PRO A 41 6.99 12.40 10.27
CA PRO A 41 7.31 11.20 11.04
C PRO A 41 6.83 9.92 10.35
N LYS A 42 7.51 8.80 10.60
CA LYS A 42 7.10 7.50 10.07
C LYS A 42 5.84 7.04 10.80
N VAL A 43 4.76 6.86 10.05
CA VAL A 43 3.46 6.38 10.53
C VAL A 43 3.03 5.14 9.76
N PRO A 44 2.13 4.30 10.30
CA PRO A 44 1.53 3.21 9.53
C PRO A 44 0.92 3.74 8.22
N THR A 45 1.26 3.10 7.11
CA THR A 45 0.88 3.58 5.77
C THR A 45 0.38 2.41 4.93
N VAL A 46 -0.67 2.68 4.15
CA VAL A 46 -1.13 1.78 3.10
C VAL A 46 -0.97 2.46 1.75
N TRP A 47 -0.34 1.77 0.80
CA TRP A 47 -0.30 2.16 -0.60
C TRP A 47 -1.25 1.28 -1.40
N ILE A 48 -1.97 1.88 -2.35
CA ILE A 48 -2.73 1.17 -3.38
C ILE A 48 -2.32 1.67 -4.76
N TYR A 49 -1.87 0.73 -5.58
CA TYR A 49 -1.62 0.94 -7.01
C TYR A 49 -2.75 0.31 -7.82
N GLU A 50 -3.20 1.02 -8.85
CA GLU A 50 -4.20 0.58 -9.80
C GLU A 50 -3.57 0.49 -11.18
N LEU A 51 -3.72 -0.66 -11.85
CA LEU A 51 -3.20 -0.86 -13.19
C LEU A 51 -4.17 -0.25 -14.21
N ALA A 52 -3.67 0.61 -15.09
CA ALA A 52 -4.40 1.13 -16.23
C ALA A 52 -3.47 1.25 -17.43
N ASP A 53 -3.98 0.93 -18.62
CA ASP A 53 -3.21 1.02 -19.86
C ASP A 53 -1.87 0.23 -19.84
N ASN A 54 -1.83 -0.86 -19.05
CA ASN A 54 -0.66 -1.72 -18.79
C ASN A 54 0.45 -1.11 -17.92
N GLU A 55 0.18 -0.01 -17.22
CA GLU A 55 1.10 0.60 -16.26
C GLU A 55 0.37 0.90 -14.94
N TYR A 56 1.07 0.86 -13.81
CA TYR A 56 0.47 1.33 -12.58
C TYR A 56 0.36 2.85 -12.61
N LYS A 57 -0.84 3.36 -12.27
CA LYS A 57 -1.05 4.77 -11.96
C LYS A 57 -0.23 5.19 -10.75
N GLU A 58 -0.17 6.50 -10.52
CA GLU A 58 0.36 7.04 -9.27
C GLU A 58 -0.34 6.38 -8.08
N GLY A 59 0.46 5.78 -7.20
CA GLY A 59 -0.06 5.06 -6.04
C GLY A 59 -0.75 6.00 -5.07
N LYS A 60 -1.91 5.59 -4.56
CA LYS A 60 -2.63 6.31 -3.51
C LYS A 60 -2.11 5.91 -2.15
N ILE A 61 -1.90 6.91 -1.28
CA ILE A 61 -1.41 6.72 0.09
C ILE A 61 -2.56 6.97 1.06
N PHE A 62 -2.69 6.10 2.06
CA PHE A 62 -3.65 6.24 3.16
C PHE A 62 -2.94 6.04 4.50
N THR A 63 -3.41 6.74 5.53
CA THR A 63 -2.88 6.73 6.89
C THR A 63 -3.99 6.92 7.94
N GLY A 64 -3.76 6.46 9.18
CA GLY A 64 -4.65 6.68 10.31
C GLY A 64 -6.13 6.30 10.06
N CYS A 65 -7.02 7.29 10.18
CA CYS A 65 -8.47 7.14 10.00
C CYS A 65 -8.95 7.34 8.56
N GLU A 66 -8.06 7.53 7.59
CA GLU A 66 -8.45 7.68 6.18
C GLU A 66 -9.16 6.41 5.69
N SER A 67 -10.30 6.59 5.02
CA SER A 67 -11.01 5.48 4.39
C SER A 67 -10.24 5.05 3.16
N ILE A 68 -9.85 3.78 3.12
CA ILE A 68 -9.13 3.20 2.01
C ILE A 68 -10.10 3.02 0.85
N GLU A 69 -9.71 3.50 -0.33
CA GLU A 69 -10.49 3.40 -1.55
C GLU A 69 -9.89 2.33 -2.47
N SER A 70 -10.62 1.23 -2.64
CA SER A 70 -10.26 0.14 -3.55
C SER A 70 -11.16 0.16 -4.78
N PRO A 71 -10.61 0.41 -5.98
CA PRO A 71 -11.34 0.21 -7.23
C PRO A 71 -11.85 -1.22 -7.40
N THR A 72 -11.09 -2.23 -6.96
CA THR A 72 -11.43 -3.65 -7.11
C THR A 72 -12.48 -4.10 -6.10
N PHE A 73 -12.47 -3.53 -4.89
CA PHE A 73 -13.41 -3.84 -3.81
C PHE A 73 -14.10 -2.57 -3.27
N PRO A 74 -15.02 -1.93 -4.02
CA PRO A 74 -15.62 -0.65 -3.63
C PRO A 74 -16.42 -0.68 -2.31
N GLU A 75 -16.94 -1.85 -1.96
CA GLU A 75 -17.71 -2.08 -0.72
C GLU A 75 -16.81 -2.27 0.50
N LEU A 76 -15.49 -2.42 0.32
CA LEU A 76 -14.53 -2.63 1.39
C LEU A 76 -14.23 -1.31 2.11
N LYS A 77 -14.98 -1.04 3.18
CA LYS A 77 -14.80 0.15 4.01
C LYS A 77 -13.86 -0.15 5.18
N LEU A 78 -12.57 0.15 4.98
CA LEU A 78 -11.52 -0.02 5.97
C LEU A 78 -10.72 1.26 6.16
N THR A 79 -10.17 1.46 7.35
CA THR A 79 -9.14 2.47 7.63
C THR A 79 -7.80 1.81 7.95
N VAL A 80 -6.70 2.57 7.83
CA VAL A 80 -5.37 2.06 8.20
C VAL A 80 -5.32 1.67 9.67
N ASP A 81 -5.94 2.44 10.57
CA ASP A 81 -6.02 2.11 11.99
C ASP A 81 -6.73 0.79 12.25
N GLN A 82 -7.77 0.45 11.47
CA GLN A 82 -8.45 -0.84 11.57
C GLN A 82 -7.54 -1.99 11.12
N LEU A 83 -6.78 -1.80 10.04
CA LEU A 83 -5.80 -2.78 9.57
C LEU A 83 -4.67 -2.99 10.60
N VAL A 84 -4.14 -1.91 11.16
CA VAL A 84 -3.10 -1.96 12.20
C VAL A 84 -3.62 -2.74 13.42
N LYS A 85 -4.83 -2.43 13.90
CA LYS A 85 -5.46 -3.15 15.03
C LYS A 85 -5.64 -4.64 14.77
N ALA A 86 -5.95 -5.05 13.53
CA ALA A 86 -6.10 -6.46 13.19
C ALA A 86 -4.75 -7.21 13.10
N GLY A 87 -3.66 -6.51 12.78
CA GLY A 87 -2.32 -7.06 12.67
C GLY A 87 -1.46 -7.00 13.94
N THR A 88 -2.04 -6.56 15.07
CA THR A 88 -1.37 -6.42 16.37
C THR A 88 -1.90 -7.44 17.36
#